data_AF-A0A3N5XC10-F1
#
_entry.id   AF-A0A3N5XC10-F1
#
_cell.length_a   1.000
_cell.length_b   1.000
_cell.length_c   1.000
_cell.angle_alpha   90.00
_cell.angle_beta   90.00
_cell.angle_gamma   90.00
#
_symmetry.space_group_name_H-M   'P 1'
#
loop_
_entity.id
_entity.type
_entity.pdbx_description
1 polymer ?
#
loop_
_entity_poly.entity_id
_entity_poly.type
_entity_poly.pdbx_seq_one_letter_code
_entity_poly.pdbx_strand_id
1 'polypeptide(L)'
;MIRKIKDQALAWTATQFLRSRIENYGQILGLSLDSSAREVRGEFLLRGETEPLYAVLSGYAVSEDGEILSLTFTSLETSREWLNQLLKDLLPGNTIKLPSQASRYAGIIRLLLE
;
A
#
# COMPACT_ATOMS: atom_id res chain seq x y z
N MET A 1 12.03 -3.09 19.36
CA MET A 1 13.07 -3.19 18.32
C MET A 1 12.60 -4.09 17.17
N ILE A 2 12.18 -5.33 17.45
CA ILE A 2 11.68 -6.30 16.45
C ILE A 2 10.56 -5.72 15.56
N ARG A 3 9.59 -5.00 16.13
CA ARG A 3 8.50 -4.41 15.32
C ARG A 3 8.95 -3.37 14.30
N LYS A 4 9.87 -2.47 14.67
CA LYS A 4 10.40 -1.48 13.71
C LYS A 4 11.12 -2.15 12.54
N ILE A 5 11.83 -3.25 12.81
CA ILE A 5 12.50 -4.05 11.77
C ILE A 5 11.46 -4.73 10.87
N LYS A 6 10.40 -5.31 11.45
CA LYS A 6 9.24 -5.86 10.71
C LYS A 6 8.61 -4.80 9.82
N ASP A 7 8.32 -3.61 10.35
CA ASP A 7 7.72 -2.50 9.62
C ASP A 7 8.61 -2.01 8.48
N GLN A 8 9.93 -1.95 8.68
CA GLN A 8 10.91 -1.62 7.63
C GLN A 8 10.95 -2.68 6.53
N ALA A 9 10.97 -3.97 6.88
CA ALA A 9 10.96 -5.06 5.91
C ALA A 9 9.67 -5.07 5.07
N LEU A 10 8.53 -4.81 5.72
CA LEU A 10 7.22 -4.67 5.08
C LEU A 10 7.19 -3.47 4.13
N ALA A 11 7.64 -2.31 4.59
CA ALA A 11 7.70 -1.09 3.77
C ALA A 11 8.60 -1.28 2.54
N TRP A 12 9.76 -1.93 2.69
CA TRP A 12 10.65 -2.23 1.58
C TRP A 12 9.96 -3.17 0.56
N THR A 13 9.30 -4.22 1.03
CA THR A 13 8.58 -5.18 0.19
C THR A 13 7.44 -4.50 -0.59
N ALA A 14 6.62 -3.70 0.10
CA ALA A 14 5.56 -2.91 -0.52
C ALA A 14 6.12 -1.94 -1.57
N THR A 15 7.28 -1.32 -1.29
CA THR A 15 7.96 -0.43 -2.24
C THR A 15 8.38 -1.17 -3.51
N GLN A 16 8.97 -2.37 -3.41
CA GLN A 16 9.37 -3.15 -4.60
C GLN A 16 8.16 -3.54 -5.44
N PHE A 17 7.09 -3.98 -4.77
CA PHE A 17 5.85 -4.33 -5.43
C PHE A 17 5.25 -3.13 -6.18
N LEU A 18 5.13 -1.98 -5.51
CA LEU A 18 4.57 -0.77 -6.09
C LEU A 18 5.45 -0.24 -7.23
N ARG A 19 6.78 -0.27 -7.11
CA ARG A 19 7.70 0.28 -8.13
C ARG A 19 7.38 -0.21 -9.54
N SER A 20 7.15 -1.51 -9.69
CA SER A 20 6.77 -2.13 -10.98
C SER A 20 5.43 -1.64 -11.55
N ARG A 21 4.55 -1.09 -10.70
CA ARG A 21 3.21 -0.62 -11.08
C ARG A 21 3.17 0.88 -11.34
N ILE A 22 3.99 1.65 -10.63
CA ILE A 22 3.99 3.12 -10.72
C ILE A 22 5.03 3.65 -11.73
N GLU A 23 6.02 2.88 -12.16
CA GLU A 23 7.12 3.36 -13.04
C GLU A 23 6.66 4.16 -14.30
N ASN A 24 5.52 3.79 -14.87
CA ASN A 24 4.93 4.48 -16.02
C ASN A 24 4.20 5.78 -15.66
N TYR A 25 3.80 5.93 -14.40
CA TYR A 25 3.04 7.07 -13.88
C TYR A 25 3.87 8.03 -13.03
N GLY A 26 5.04 7.61 -12.52
CA GLY A 26 5.86 8.43 -11.63
C GLY A 26 6.92 7.62 -10.90
N GLN A 27 7.33 8.13 -9.74
CA GLN A 27 8.29 7.48 -8.85
C GLN A 27 7.84 7.53 -7.39
N ILE A 28 8.24 6.51 -6.63
CA ILE A 28 8.06 6.47 -5.17
C ILE A 28 9.20 7.25 -4.54
N LEU A 29 8.88 8.28 -3.75
CA LEU A 29 9.86 9.04 -2.97
C LEU A 29 10.08 8.40 -1.59
N GLY A 30 9.00 7.91 -0.98
CA GLY A 30 9.07 7.26 0.33
C GLY A 30 7.85 6.40 0.60
N LEU A 31 8.05 5.34 1.38
CA LEU A 31 6.97 4.53 1.91
C LEU A 31 7.30 4.15 3.35
N SER A 32 6.35 4.37 4.24
CA SER A 32 6.44 4.02 5.66
C SER A 32 5.22 3.23 6.06
N LEU A 33 5.41 2.31 7.00
CA LEU A 33 4.37 1.45 7.51
C LEU A 33 4.41 1.49 9.03
N ASP A 34 3.25 1.67 9.64
CA ASP A 34 3.03 1.51 11.07
C ASP A 34 2.02 0.39 11.28
N SER A 35 2.51 -0.79 11.62
CA SER A 35 1.66 -1.95 11.89
C SER A 35 0.81 -1.79 13.17
N SER A 36 1.14 -0.85 14.06
CA SER A 36 0.35 -0.58 15.28
C SER A 36 -0.94 0.11 14.91
N ALA A 37 -0.77 1.18 14.13
CA ALA A 37 -1.84 2.04 13.69
C ALA A 37 -2.56 1.42 12.50
N ARG A 38 -2.03 0.32 11.94
CA ARG A 38 -2.46 -0.29 10.68
C ARG A 38 -2.54 0.77 9.60
N GLU A 39 -1.44 1.52 9.48
CA GLU A 39 -1.34 2.66 8.58
C GLU A 39 -0.15 2.49 7.63
N VAL A 40 -0.35 2.85 6.37
CA VAL A 40 0.71 2.95 5.36
C VAL A 40 0.70 4.37 4.82
N ARG A 41 1.84 5.05 4.87
CA ARG A 41 2.02 6.38 4.29
C ARG A 41 2.98 6.30 3.12
N GLY A 42 2.56 6.81 1.98
CA GLY A 42 3.35 6.88 0.76
C GLY A 42 3.52 8.30 0.29
N GLU A 43 4.70 8.59 -0.26
CA GLU A 43 5.02 9.82 -0.95
C GLU A 43 5.48 9.50 -2.37
N PHE A 44 4.89 10.17 -3.35
CA PHE A 44 5.06 9.86 -4.76
C PHE A 44 5.25 11.14 -5.57
N LEU A 45 6.16 11.12 -6.54
CA LEU A 45 6.24 12.18 -7.55
C LEU A 45 5.67 11.62 -8.86
N LEU A 46 4.45 12.07 -9.20
CA LEU A 46 3.78 11.65 -10.43
C LEU A 46 4.28 12.46 -11.63
N ARG A 47 4.26 11.87 -12.81
CA ARG A 47 4.63 12.55 -14.06
C ARG A 47 3.62 13.67 -14.34
N GLY A 48 4.14 14.84 -14.69
CA GLY A 48 3.33 16.02 -14.94
C GLY A 48 2.97 16.82 -13.68
N GLU A 49 3.30 16.31 -12.50
CA GLU A 49 3.12 17.04 -11.24
C GLU A 49 4.42 17.71 -10.80
N THR A 50 4.31 18.94 -10.27
CA THR A 50 5.45 19.69 -9.72
C THR A 50 5.69 19.39 -8.25
N GLU A 51 4.64 19.00 -7.53
CA GLU A 51 4.68 18.73 -6.10
C GLU A 51 4.39 17.24 -5.80
N PRO A 52 5.04 16.68 -4.76
CA PRO A 52 4.75 15.33 -4.30
C PRO A 52 3.27 15.11 -3.94
N LEU A 53 2.76 13.95 -4.33
CA LEU A 53 1.52 13.39 -3.83
C LEU A 53 1.79 12.65 -2.53
N TYR A 54 0.99 12.93 -1.51
CA TYR A 54 0.95 12.16 -0.26
C TYR A 54 -0.27 11.24 -0.29
N ALA A 55 -0.11 10.00 0.17
CA ALA A 55 -1.22 9.07 0.35
C ALA A 55 -1.11 8.34 1.69
N VAL A 56 -2.25 8.12 2.33
CA VAL A 56 -2.39 7.44 3.61
C VAL A 56 -3.48 6.38 3.49
N LEU A 57 -3.10 5.13 3.75
CA LEU A 57 -4.00 3.99 3.82
C LEU A 57 -4.13 3.57 5.27
N SER A 58 -5.35 3.61 5.82
CA SER A 58 -5.61 3.44 7.26
C SER A 58 -6.53 2.26 7.54
N GLY A 59 -6.30 1.62 8.69
CA GLY A 59 -7.13 0.53 9.18
C GLY A 59 -7.05 -0.72 8.31
N TYR A 60 -5.89 -1.00 7.72
CA TYR A 60 -5.77 -2.16 6.83
C TYR A 60 -5.85 -3.49 7.57
N ALA A 61 -6.33 -4.50 6.85
CA ALA A 61 -6.22 -5.89 7.23
C ALA A 61 -5.91 -6.71 5.98
N VAL A 62 -5.20 -7.82 6.16
CA VAL A 62 -4.98 -8.79 5.09
C VAL A 62 -5.83 -10.03 5.42
N SER A 63 -6.44 -10.62 4.40
CA SER A 63 -7.12 -11.90 4.50
C SER A 63 -6.62 -12.85 3.41
N GLU A 64 -6.62 -14.14 3.72
CA GLU A 64 -6.22 -15.22 2.82
C GLU A 64 -7.44 -16.12 2.60
N ASP A 65 -7.84 -16.29 1.34
CA ASP A 65 -8.86 -17.25 0.92
C ASP A 65 -8.24 -18.18 -0.13
N GLY A 66 -7.83 -19.36 0.32
CA GLY A 66 -7.02 -20.28 -0.49
C GLY A 66 -5.69 -19.65 -0.89
N GLU A 67 -5.47 -19.46 -2.21
CA GLU A 67 -4.27 -18.82 -2.75
C GLU A 67 -4.42 -17.31 -2.97
N ILE A 68 -5.61 -16.75 -2.69
CA ILE A 68 -5.92 -15.35 -2.95
C ILE A 68 -5.70 -14.53 -1.68
N LEU A 69 -4.74 -13.62 -1.73
CA LEU A 69 -4.55 -12.61 -0.70
C LEU A 69 -5.35 -11.35 -1.04
N SER A 70 -6.14 -10.88 -0.08
CA SER A 70 -6.90 -9.62 -0.20
C SER A 70 -6.47 -8.66 0.89
N LEU A 71 -6.33 -7.38 0.55
CA LEU A 71 -6.11 -6.29 1.49
C LEU A 71 -7.40 -5.49 1.59
N THR A 72 -7.98 -5.42 2.78
CA THR A 72 -9.11 -4.55 3.10
C THR A 72 -8.62 -3.34 3.89
N PHE A 73 -9.34 -2.23 3.85
CA PHE A 73 -8.97 -1.01 4.58
C PHE A 73 -10.17 -0.14 4.95
N THR A 74 -9.98 0.74 5.93
CA THR A 74 -11.02 1.69 6.36
C THR A 74 -11.03 2.93 5.47
N SER A 75 -9.86 3.50 5.17
CA SER A 75 -9.75 4.66 4.28
C SER A 75 -8.45 4.65 3.48
N LEU A 76 -8.53 5.27 2.30
CA LEU A 76 -7.39 5.62 1.46
C LEU A 76 -7.56 7.08 1.06
N GLU A 77 -6.70 7.93 1.60
CA GLU A 77 -6.75 9.37 1.40
C GLU A 77 -5.44 9.85 0.76
N THR A 78 -5.55 10.86 -0.08
CA THR A 78 -4.42 11.46 -0.77
C THR A 78 -4.50 12.98 -0.69
N SER A 79 -3.37 13.66 -0.89
CA SER A 79 -3.31 15.13 -0.92
C SER A 79 -4.06 15.75 -2.11
N ARG A 80 -4.52 14.95 -3.09
CA ARG A 80 -5.26 15.42 -4.26
C ARG A 80 -6.70 14.98 -4.20
N GLU A 81 -7.61 15.95 -4.14
CA GLU A 81 -9.04 15.70 -4.00
C GLU A 81 -9.61 14.85 -5.15
N TRP A 82 -9.24 15.14 -6.39
CA TRP A 82 -9.71 14.39 -7.56
C TRP A 82 -9.30 12.92 -7.49
N LEU A 83 -8.12 12.62 -6.95
CA LEU A 83 -7.61 11.26 -6.83
C LEU A 83 -8.35 10.50 -5.73
N ASN A 84 -8.75 11.19 -4.66
CA ASN A 84 -9.59 10.60 -3.62
C ASN A 84 -10.94 10.14 -4.17
N GLN A 85 -11.55 10.92 -5.06
CA GLN A 85 -12.81 10.52 -5.72
C GLN A 85 -12.58 9.35 -6.67
N LEU A 86 -11.55 9.44 -7.53
CA LEU A 86 -11.21 8.35 -8.45
C LEU A 86 -10.96 7.03 -7.72
N LEU A 87 -10.24 7.05 -6.61
CA LEU A 87 -9.95 5.83 -5.83
C LEU A 87 -11.19 5.23 -5.20
N LYS A 88 -12.17 6.05 -4.77
CA LYS A 88 -13.46 5.55 -4.27
C LYS A 88 -14.24 4.82 -5.37
N ASP A 89 -14.22 5.35 -6.58
CA ASP A 89 -14.89 4.74 -7.73
C ASP A 89 -14.21 3.44 -8.18
N LEU A 90 -12.87 3.41 -8.15
CA LEU A 90 -12.08 2.25 -8.59
C LEU A 90 -11.95 1.13 -7.55
N LEU A 91 -12.10 1.45 -6.26
CA LEU A 91 -11.95 0.49 -5.15
C LEU A 91 -13.25 0.37 -4.34
N PRO A 92 -14.34 -0.10 -4.95
CA PRO A 92 -15.60 -0.26 -4.25
C PRO A 92 -15.43 -1.26 -3.09
N GLY A 93 -15.88 -0.87 -1.90
CA GLY A 93 -15.77 -1.69 -0.69
C GLY A 93 -14.37 -1.74 -0.08
N ASN A 94 -13.48 -0.81 -0.44
CA ASN A 94 -12.14 -0.65 0.16
C ASN A 94 -11.34 -1.96 0.21
N THR A 95 -11.38 -2.72 -0.87
CA THR A 95 -10.71 -4.03 -0.97
C THR A 95 -9.84 -4.06 -2.21
N ILE A 96 -8.59 -4.46 -2.04
CA ILE A 96 -7.61 -4.66 -3.12
C ILE A 96 -7.23 -6.14 -3.13
N LYS A 97 -7.48 -6.80 -4.27
CA LYS A 97 -6.93 -8.14 -4.50
C LYS A 97 -5.45 -8.00 -4.78
N LEU A 98 -4.62 -8.63 -3.95
CA LEU A 98 -3.19 -8.67 -4.20
C LEU A 98 -2.94 -9.64 -5.36
N PRO A 99 -2.17 -9.24 -6.38
CA PRO A 99 -1.89 -10.12 -7.51
C PRO A 99 -1.13 -11.35 -7.03
N SER A 100 -1.24 -12.45 -7.76
CA SER A 100 -0.56 -13.71 -7.43
C SER A 100 0.96 -13.56 -7.27
N GLN A 101 1.60 -12.60 -7.94
CA GLN A 101 3.03 -12.32 -7.75
C GLN A 101 3.37 -11.81 -6.34
N ALA A 102 2.41 -11.24 -5.62
CA ALA A 102 2.57 -10.86 -4.21
C ALA A 102 2.76 -12.10 -3.31
N SER A 103 2.33 -13.29 -3.74
CA SER A 103 2.59 -14.54 -3.02
C SER A 103 4.09 -14.88 -2.93
N ARG A 104 4.92 -14.34 -3.83
CA ARG A 104 6.39 -14.41 -3.72
C ARG A 104 6.91 -13.76 -2.44
N TYR A 105 6.15 -12.82 -1.90
CA TYR A 105 6.42 -12.14 -0.65
C TYR A 105 5.46 -12.59 0.47
N ALA A 106 4.74 -13.71 0.29
CA ALA A 106 3.72 -14.19 1.23
C ALA A 106 4.26 -14.32 2.66
N GLY A 107 5.51 -14.77 2.85
CA GLY A 107 6.11 -14.85 4.19
C GLY A 107 6.21 -13.49 4.88
N ILE A 108 6.52 -12.43 4.14
CA ILE A 108 6.58 -11.07 4.66
C ILE A 108 5.17 -10.48 4.79
N ILE A 109 4.27 -10.73 3.84
CA ILE A 109 2.86 -10.29 3.90
C ILE A 109 2.11 -10.97 5.05
N ARG A 110 2.45 -12.20 5.42
CA ARG A 110 1.89 -12.90 6.59
C ARG A 110 2.26 -12.21 7.90
N LEU A 111 3.34 -11.44 7.95
CA LEU A 111 3.60 -10.58 9.10
C LEU A 111 2.52 -9.48 9.24
N LEU A 112 1.72 -9.18 8.22
CA LEU A 112 0.56 -8.28 8.36
C LEU A 112 -0.66 -8.97 8.97
N LEU A 113 -0.66 -10.30 9.07
CA LEU A 113 -1.72 -11.11 9.70
C LEU A 113 -1.48 -11.31 11.21
N GLU A 114 -0.23 -11.19 11.65
CA GLU A 114 0.22 -11.29 13.06
C GLU A 114 0.29 -9.92 13.76
#